data_AF-A0A9W5TJM1-F1
#
_entry.id   AF-A0A9W5TJM1-F1
#
_cell.length_a   1.000
_cell.length_b   1.000
_cell.length_c   1.000
_cell.angle_alpha   90.00
_cell.angle_beta   90.00
_cell.angle_gamma   90.00
#
_symmetry.space_group_name_H-M   'P 1'
#
loop_
_entity.id
_entity.type
_entity.pdbx_description
1 polymer ?
#
loop_
_entity_poly.entity_id
_entity_poly.type
_entity_poly.pdbx_seq_one_letter_code
_entity_poly.pdbx_strand_id
1 'polypeptide(L)'
;MGVVAGQAADAVAHARRRLRQILDDFEAVASALEPRLDSPGVAHELLAEAREALHQAITVVEALLGELDRQAAALDTHTAGAAPTVPAASGTPAAPGAGGWGAETPGGWGGGSPGTYGGAGVGTSGGGAGEWAAFTHGADTPDAANFGEGVEIRLPDGSVVLAPNAAAAAAVRHALTQLGVPYQWGGTTPGVGLDCSGLTQWAYREAGLNIPRLAQEQDIGAAVAPGDLRPGDLAVWDGHVAMVVGNNLMIEAGDPVKLSPIRTSNAGQGFQGFWRPTA
;
A
#
# COMPACT_ATOMS: atom_id res chain seq x y z
N MET A 1 -24.74 25.12 -6.39
CA MET A 1 -23.59 25.41 -7.28
C MET A 1 -22.68 26.50 -6.75
N GLY A 2 -23.13 27.75 -6.53
CA GLY A 2 -22.23 28.88 -6.16
C GLY A 2 -21.52 28.77 -4.80
N VAL A 3 -22.16 28.20 -3.77
CA VAL A 3 -21.56 28.05 -2.43
C VAL A 3 -20.48 26.96 -2.40
N VAL A 4 -20.74 25.81 -3.02
CA VAL A 4 -19.79 24.68 -3.07
C VAL A 4 -18.54 25.04 -3.89
N ALA A 5 -18.70 25.74 -5.02
CA ALA A 5 -17.57 26.24 -5.79
C ALA A 5 -16.72 27.26 -5.01
N GLY A 6 -17.35 28.10 -4.18
CA GLY A 6 -16.64 29.02 -3.28
C GLY A 6 -15.84 28.28 -2.20
N GLN A 7 -16.44 27.25 -1.58
CA GLN A 7 -15.78 26.43 -0.57
C GLN A 7 -14.58 25.64 -1.13
N ALA A 8 -14.68 25.13 -2.36
CA ALA A 8 -13.57 24.48 -3.05
C ALA A 8 -12.40 25.45 -3.28
N ALA A 9 -12.70 26.65 -3.77
CA ALA A 9 -11.70 27.68 -4.01
C ALA A 9 -11.01 28.12 -2.71
N ASP A 10 -11.76 28.26 -1.62
CA ASP A 10 -11.22 28.62 -0.30
C ASP A 10 -10.31 27.51 0.27
N ALA A 11 -10.70 26.24 0.11
CA ALA A 11 -9.90 25.09 0.52
C ALA A 11 -8.55 25.05 -0.22
N VAL A 12 -8.57 25.21 -1.55
CA VAL A 12 -7.35 25.26 -2.38
C VAL A 12 -6.48 26.46 -2.00
N ALA A 13 -7.09 27.63 -1.78
CA ALA A 13 -6.35 28.84 -1.38
C ALA A 13 -5.70 28.69 0.00
N HIS A 14 -6.38 28.03 0.94
CA HIS A 14 -5.86 27.70 2.26
C HIS A 14 -4.67 26.74 2.16
N ALA A 15 -4.84 25.61 1.45
CA ALA A 15 -3.77 24.63 1.24
C ALA A 15 -2.53 25.28 0.60
N ARG A 16 -2.71 26.12 -0.42
CA ARG A 16 -1.60 26.85 -1.06
C ARG A 16 -0.89 27.83 -0.13
N ARG A 17 -1.60 28.47 0.81
CA ARG A 17 -0.95 29.32 1.84
C ARG A 17 -0.13 28.46 2.80
N ARG A 18 -0.69 27.33 3.23
CA ARG A 18 -0.01 26.43 4.17
C ARG A 18 1.24 25.79 3.57
N LEU A 19 1.19 25.34 2.31
CA LEU A 19 2.35 24.81 1.58
C LEU A 19 3.48 25.84 1.44
N ARG A 20 3.14 27.10 1.16
CA ARG A 20 4.14 28.18 1.12
C ARG A 20 4.78 28.42 2.48
N GLN A 21 3.99 28.43 3.55
CA GLN A 21 4.53 28.59 4.89
C GLN A 21 5.53 27.47 5.24
N ILE A 22 5.20 26.22 4.91
CA ILE A 22 6.09 25.07 5.14
C ILE A 22 7.41 25.24 4.39
N LEU A 23 7.36 25.72 3.13
CA LEU A 23 8.56 26.00 2.36
C LEU A 23 9.37 27.14 2.97
N ASP A 24 8.73 28.26 3.33
CA ASP A 24 9.38 29.41 3.93
C ASP A 24 10.06 29.03 5.26
N ASP A 25 9.40 28.21 6.09
CA ASP A 25 9.92 27.70 7.36
C ASP A 25 11.15 26.80 7.12
N PHE A 26 11.08 25.88 6.16
CA PHE A 26 12.20 25.02 5.80
C PHE A 26 13.39 25.82 5.26
N GLU A 27 13.15 26.78 4.36
CA GLU A 27 14.21 27.64 3.80
C GLU A 27 14.90 28.46 4.89
N ALA A 28 14.15 28.95 5.89
CA ALA A 28 14.72 29.66 7.03
C ALA A 28 15.64 28.75 7.86
N VAL A 29 15.22 27.51 8.12
CA VAL A 29 16.04 26.53 8.83
C VAL A 29 17.28 26.15 8.01
N ALA A 30 17.13 25.86 6.73
CA ALA A 30 18.22 25.52 5.84
C ALA A 30 19.27 26.65 5.77
N SER A 31 18.83 27.90 5.65
CA SER A 31 19.71 29.09 5.65
C SER A 31 20.45 29.27 6.97
N ALA A 32 19.82 28.92 8.11
CA ALA A 32 20.46 28.99 9.41
C ALA A 32 21.53 27.89 9.61
N LEU A 33 21.34 26.73 8.97
CA LEU A 33 22.27 25.60 9.03
C LEU A 33 23.42 25.71 8.02
N GLU A 34 23.23 26.44 6.92
CA GLU A 34 24.19 26.59 5.81
C GLU A 34 25.64 26.89 6.26
N PRO A 35 25.91 27.84 7.18
CA PRO A 35 27.29 28.17 7.58
C PRO A 35 28.01 27.06 8.34
N ARG A 36 27.27 26.01 8.76
CA ARG A 36 27.76 24.91 9.59
C ARG A 36 27.60 23.55 8.94
N LEU A 37 27.29 23.48 7.65
CA LEU A 37 27.04 22.21 6.95
C LEU A 37 28.22 21.22 7.05
N ASP A 38 29.47 21.72 7.07
CA ASP A 38 30.67 20.89 7.22
C ASP A 38 30.88 20.37 8.65
N SER A 39 30.10 20.86 9.63
CA SER A 39 30.16 20.36 11.00
C SER A 39 29.49 18.98 11.10
N PRO A 40 30.08 18.02 11.83
CA PRO A 40 29.49 16.71 12.04
C PRO A 40 28.05 16.81 12.58
N GLY A 41 27.11 16.13 11.92
CA GLY A 41 25.70 16.04 12.35
C GLY A 41 24.75 17.09 11.76
N VAL A 42 25.26 18.22 11.25
CA VAL A 42 24.41 19.31 10.72
C VAL A 42 23.69 18.89 9.42
N ALA A 43 24.35 18.09 8.57
CA ALA A 43 23.71 17.52 7.39
C ALA A 43 22.54 16.56 7.75
N HIS A 44 22.65 15.83 8.87
CA HIS A 44 21.56 14.97 9.34
C HIS A 44 20.39 15.78 9.92
N GLU A 45 20.68 16.90 10.58
CA GLU A 45 19.68 17.86 11.06
C GLU A 45 18.89 18.45 9.89
N LEU A 46 19.59 18.94 8.85
CA LEU A 46 18.94 19.45 7.64
C LEU A 46 18.07 18.39 6.95
N LEU A 47 18.54 17.13 6.90
CA LEU A 47 17.77 16.02 6.33
C LEU A 47 16.51 15.70 7.15
N ALA A 48 16.59 15.78 8.48
CA ALA A 48 15.44 15.58 9.35
C ALA A 48 14.39 16.69 9.16
N GLU A 49 14.83 17.93 9.07
CA GLU A 49 13.98 19.10 8.81
C GLU A 49 13.33 19.04 7.43
N ALA A 50 14.08 18.61 6.41
CA ALA A 50 13.52 18.37 5.07
C ALA A 50 12.44 17.29 5.09
N ARG A 51 12.66 16.21 5.85
CA ARG A 51 11.69 15.11 5.98
C ARG A 51 10.41 15.58 6.68
N GLU A 52 10.54 16.40 7.71
CA GLU A 52 9.40 16.97 8.43
C GLU A 52 8.61 17.98 7.60
N ALA A 53 9.28 18.87 6.87
CA ALA A 53 8.62 19.77 5.94
C ALA A 53 7.81 19.00 4.87
N LEU A 54 8.37 17.90 4.35
CA LEU A 54 7.67 17.03 3.40
C LEU A 54 6.44 16.34 4.02
N HIS A 55 6.53 15.84 5.25
CA HIS A 55 5.37 15.28 5.98
C HIS A 55 4.22 16.28 6.08
N GLN A 56 4.54 17.50 6.49
CA GLN A 56 3.55 18.55 6.67
C GLN A 56 2.93 18.93 5.34
N ALA A 57 3.72 19.00 4.27
CA ALA A 57 3.22 19.31 2.94
C ALA A 57 2.23 18.24 2.43
N ILE A 58 2.54 16.96 2.64
CA ILE A 58 1.66 15.85 2.25
C ILE A 58 0.36 15.89 3.04
N THR A 59 0.43 16.11 4.35
CA THR A 59 -0.75 16.23 5.21
C THR A 59 -1.71 17.32 4.71
N VAL A 60 -1.16 18.44 4.22
CA VAL A 60 -1.95 19.54 3.63
C VAL A 60 -2.64 19.11 2.33
N VAL A 61 -1.95 18.36 1.47
CA VAL A 61 -2.51 17.87 0.22
C VAL A 61 -3.60 16.83 0.48
N GLU A 62 -3.38 15.88 1.39
CA GLU A 62 -4.37 14.87 1.77
C GLU A 62 -5.62 15.50 2.38
N ALA A 63 -5.45 16.50 3.26
CA ALA A 63 -6.57 17.26 3.81
C ALA A 63 -7.35 18.01 2.71
N LEU A 64 -6.66 18.57 1.71
CA LEU A 64 -7.31 19.21 0.58
C LEU A 64 -8.09 18.21 -0.28
N LEU A 65 -7.50 17.06 -0.61
CA LEU A 65 -8.17 16.01 -1.38
C LEU A 65 -9.43 15.53 -0.67
N GLY A 66 -9.36 15.24 0.63
CA GLY A 66 -10.52 14.83 1.42
C GLY A 66 -11.62 15.91 1.50
N GLU A 67 -11.25 17.20 1.50
CA GLU A 67 -12.23 18.29 1.45
C GLU A 67 -12.90 18.41 0.07
N LEU A 68 -12.12 18.29 -1.01
CA LEU A 68 -12.65 18.30 -2.38
C LEU A 68 -13.57 17.10 -2.64
N ASP A 69 -13.23 15.92 -2.13
CA ASP A 69 -14.08 14.71 -2.25
C ASP A 69 -15.40 14.87 -1.49
N ARG A 70 -15.38 15.44 -0.29
CA ARG A 70 -16.61 15.77 0.46
C ARG A 70 -17.50 16.74 -0.32
N GLN A 71 -16.90 17.74 -0.95
CA GLN A 71 -17.63 18.71 -1.75
C GLN A 71 -18.18 18.11 -3.05
N ALA A 72 -17.45 17.21 -3.69
CA ALA A 72 -17.93 16.43 -4.83
C ALA A 72 -19.14 15.57 -4.44
N ALA A 73 -19.06 14.84 -3.34
CA ALA A 73 -20.18 14.04 -2.82
C ALA A 73 -21.42 14.90 -2.46
N ALA A 74 -21.21 16.12 -1.94
CA ALA A 74 -22.29 17.06 -1.66
C ALA A 74 -23.02 17.53 -2.95
N LEU A 75 -22.33 17.62 -4.09
CA LEU A 75 -22.94 17.93 -5.39
C LEU A 75 -23.74 16.74 -5.94
N ASP A 76 -23.24 15.52 -5.77
CA ASP A 76 -23.93 14.30 -6.21
C ASP A 76 -25.24 14.07 -5.43
N THR A 77 -25.24 14.29 -4.11
CA THR A 77 -26.45 14.18 -3.28
C THR A 77 -27.51 15.23 -3.62
N HIS A 78 -27.10 16.46 -3.99
CA HIS A 78 -28.03 17.49 -4.46
C HIS A 78 -28.65 17.16 -5.82
N THR A 79 -27.95 16.37 -6.65
CA THR A 79 -28.44 15.93 -7.97
C THR A 79 -29.40 14.74 -7.85
N ALA A 80 -29.18 13.84 -6.89
CA ALA A 80 -30.05 12.68 -6.63
C ALA A 80 -31.40 13.03 -5.97
N GLY A 81 -31.53 14.20 -5.33
CA GLY A 81 -32.74 14.67 -4.66
C GLY A 81 -33.84 15.25 -5.58
N ALA A 82 -33.60 15.36 -6.89
CA ALA A 82 -34.51 15.98 -7.85
C ALA A 82 -35.22 14.93 -8.75
N ALA A 83 -35.95 14.00 -8.16
CA ALA A 83 -36.93 13.20 -8.90
C ALA A 83 -38.30 13.92 -8.87
N PRO A 84 -38.99 14.16 -10.00
CA PRO A 84 -40.30 14.81 -9.99
C PRO A 84 -41.35 13.84 -9.47
N THR A 85 -41.90 14.10 -8.28
CA THR A 85 -43.08 13.41 -7.78
C THR A 85 -44.33 13.92 -8.49
N VAL A 86 -44.93 13.09 -9.34
CA VAL A 86 -46.31 13.27 -9.83
C VAL A 86 -47.31 12.97 -8.70
N PRO A 87 -48.32 13.82 -8.43
CA PRO A 87 -49.28 13.55 -7.38
C PRO A 87 -50.38 12.61 -7.89
N ALA A 88 -50.57 11.46 -7.22
CA ALA A 88 -51.71 10.58 -7.44
C ALA A 88 -52.86 10.97 -6.50
N ALA A 89 -54.04 11.18 -7.08
CA ALA A 89 -55.27 11.55 -6.40
C ALA A 89 -55.91 10.35 -5.67
N SER A 90 -56.68 10.71 -4.65
CA SER A 90 -57.36 9.92 -3.62
C SER A 90 -58.58 9.11 -4.11
N GLY A 91 -58.77 7.92 -3.52
CA GLY A 91 -60.01 7.13 -3.59
C GLY A 91 -60.07 6.05 -2.49
N THR A 92 -61.16 6.04 -1.72
CA THR A 92 -61.44 5.39 -0.42
C THR A 92 -61.70 3.85 -0.47
N PRO A 93 -61.80 3.16 0.69
CA PRO A 93 -61.66 1.69 0.84
C PRO A 93 -62.98 0.91 1.05
N ALA A 94 -62.92 -0.41 0.93
CA ALA A 94 -63.88 -1.36 1.51
C ALA A 94 -63.19 -2.69 1.92
N ALA A 95 -63.48 -3.16 3.14
CA ALA A 95 -63.02 -4.39 3.78
C ALA A 95 -64.15 -5.46 3.82
N PRO A 96 -64.10 -6.57 4.61
CA PRO A 96 -63.00 -7.45 5.02
C PRO A 96 -63.28 -8.96 4.72
N GLY A 97 -62.25 -9.81 4.84
CA GLY A 97 -62.38 -11.27 4.89
C GLY A 97 -61.59 -11.82 6.07
N ALA A 98 -62.29 -12.53 6.96
CA ALA A 98 -61.84 -12.98 8.26
C ALA A 98 -60.90 -14.20 8.25
N GLY A 99 -60.12 -14.35 9.33
CA GLY A 99 -59.80 -15.67 9.88
C GLY A 99 -58.33 -15.89 10.25
N GLY A 100 -58.10 -16.26 11.51
CA GLY A 100 -56.94 -17.07 11.89
C GLY A 100 -56.01 -16.46 12.93
N TRP A 101 -56.26 -16.81 14.18
CA TRP A 101 -55.46 -16.51 15.36
C TRP A 101 -54.27 -17.48 15.47
N GLY A 102 -53.21 -17.07 16.18
CA GLY A 102 -52.27 -18.01 16.81
C GLY A 102 -50.81 -17.61 16.69
N ALA A 103 -50.34 -16.77 17.61
CA ALA A 103 -48.93 -16.67 17.95
C ALA A 103 -48.51 -17.84 18.85
N GLU A 104 -47.21 -18.13 18.83
CA GLU A 104 -46.35 -18.64 19.92
C GLU A 104 -45.45 -19.83 19.52
N THR A 105 -44.19 -19.50 19.23
CA THR A 105 -42.98 -20.29 19.57
C THR A 105 -42.67 -20.08 21.06
N PRO A 106 -42.00 -20.99 21.83
CA PRO A 106 -40.62 -21.40 21.52
C PRO A 106 -40.14 -22.78 22.05
N GLY A 107 -38.99 -23.23 21.54
CA GLY A 107 -38.08 -24.13 22.26
C GLY A 107 -37.61 -25.37 21.48
N GLY A 108 -36.30 -25.66 21.55
CA GLY A 108 -35.75 -26.99 21.25
C GLY A 108 -34.33 -27.02 20.72
N TRP A 109 -33.34 -27.03 21.61
CA TRP A 109 -32.01 -27.58 21.35
C TRP A 109 -32.07 -29.11 21.18
N GLY A 110 -31.21 -29.69 20.34
CA GLY A 110 -31.01 -31.14 20.29
C GLY A 110 -30.10 -31.58 19.14
N GLY A 111 -28.91 -32.08 19.48
CA GLY A 111 -27.86 -32.48 18.54
C GLY A 111 -28.02 -33.87 17.92
N GLY A 112 -26.98 -34.26 17.18
CA GLY A 112 -26.81 -35.62 16.67
C GLY A 112 -25.76 -35.71 15.56
N SER A 113 -24.51 -36.01 15.95
CA SER A 113 -23.56 -36.72 15.09
C SER A 113 -24.06 -38.13 14.78
N PRO A 114 -23.51 -38.80 13.77
CA PRO A 114 -22.41 -39.75 14.02
C PRO A 114 -21.26 -39.50 13.04
N GLY A 115 -19.98 -39.69 13.36
CA GLY A 115 -19.33 -40.79 14.06
C GLY A 115 -18.28 -41.34 13.07
N THR A 116 -17.00 -41.05 13.28
CA THR A 116 -15.91 -41.98 13.69
C THR A 116 -15.54 -42.97 12.56
N TYR A 117 -14.30 -43.40 12.26
CA TYR A 117 -13.14 -43.85 13.02
C TYR A 117 -11.90 -43.72 12.09
N GLY A 118 -10.75 -43.18 12.50
CA GLY A 118 -9.66 -43.89 13.21
C GLY A 118 -8.57 -44.29 12.20
N GLY A 119 -7.25 -44.17 12.38
CA GLY A 119 -6.31 -43.74 13.42
C GLY A 119 -4.93 -43.55 12.71
N ALA A 120 -4.03 -42.68 13.17
CA ALA A 120 -3.07 -42.86 14.26
C ALA A 120 -1.64 -43.26 13.79
N GLY A 121 -0.63 -42.56 14.33
CA GLY A 121 0.82 -42.87 14.26
C GLY A 121 1.64 -41.62 13.94
N VAL A 122 2.05 -40.75 14.88
CA VAL A 122 3.07 -40.83 15.97
C VAL A 122 4.54 -40.77 15.50
N GLY A 123 5.26 -39.78 16.05
CA GLY A 123 6.72 -39.64 16.16
C GLY A 123 7.12 -38.15 16.08
N THR A 124 7.21 -37.35 17.18
CA THR A 124 8.34 -37.18 18.13
C THR A 124 9.72 -37.21 17.43
N SER A 125 10.70 -36.33 17.63
CA SER A 125 11.00 -35.27 18.60
C SER A 125 12.39 -34.69 18.28
N GLY A 126 12.68 -33.48 18.74
CA GLY A 126 14.03 -32.90 18.86
C GLY A 126 14.17 -31.62 18.04
N GLY A 127 14.49 -30.44 18.56
CA GLY A 127 15.13 -30.06 19.80
C GLY A 127 16.26 -29.09 19.44
N GLY A 128 16.32 -27.92 20.08
CA GLY A 128 17.51 -27.06 20.07
C GLY A 128 17.30 -25.65 19.51
N ALA A 129 17.03 -24.71 20.42
CA ALA A 129 17.39 -23.31 20.23
C ALA A 129 18.90 -23.15 20.47
N GLY A 130 19.56 -22.40 19.58
CA GLY A 130 20.88 -21.80 19.83
C GLY A 130 22.00 -22.33 18.95
N GLU A 131 22.35 -21.60 17.89
CA GLU A 131 23.74 -21.25 17.61
C GLU A 131 23.81 -20.06 16.65
N TRP A 132 23.89 -18.88 17.27
CA TRP A 132 24.45 -17.69 16.64
C TRP A 132 25.96 -17.81 16.74
N ALA A 133 26.65 -18.15 15.65
CA ALA A 133 27.99 -17.64 15.34
C ALA A 133 28.54 -18.20 14.01
N ALA A 134 29.08 -17.27 13.22
CA ALA A 134 30.18 -17.45 12.27
C ALA A 134 29.91 -18.21 10.96
N PHE A 135 29.62 -17.44 9.90
CA PHE A 135 30.37 -17.58 8.63
C PHE A 135 30.59 -16.20 8.01
N THR A 136 31.83 -15.71 8.08
CA THR A 136 32.31 -14.55 7.31
C THR A 136 32.90 -15.01 5.99
N HIS A 137 32.52 -14.28 4.93
CA HIS A 137 33.15 -14.10 3.62
C HIS A 137 33.29 -15.29 2.65
N GLY A 138 32.72 -15.07 1.45
CA GLY A 138 33.08 -15.74 0.21
C GLY A 138 32.00 -16.69 -0.30
N ALA A 139 30.95 -16.15 -0.91
CA ALA A 139 30.10 -16.95 -1.79
C ALA A 139 29.97 -16.19 -3.11
N ASP A 140 30.53 -16.79 -4.15
CA ASP A 140 30.39 -16.36 -5.54
C ASP A 140 28.93 -16.04 -5.86
N THR A 141 28.69 -14.85 -6.41
CA THR A 141 27.39 -14.47 -6.95
C THR A 141 27.03 -15.42 -8.09
N PRO A 142 25.88 -16.12 -8.04
CA PRO A 142 25.49 -17.01 -9.13
C PRO A 142 25.28 -16.21 -10.42
N ASP A 143 25.88 -16.69 -11.51
CA ASP A 143 25.67 -16.20 -12.88
C ASP A 143 24.16 -16.14 -13.20
N ALA A 144 23.73 -15.04 -13.84
CA ALA A 144 22.36 -14.80 -14.28
C ALA A 144 21.83 -15.87 -15.25
N ALA A 145 22.70 -16.74 -15.78
CA ALA A 145 22.32 -17.89 -16.59
C ALA A 145 21.78 -19.10 -15.79
N ASN A 146 21.89 -19.12 -14.44
CA ASN A 146 21.46 -20.24 -13.60
C ASN A 146 19.99 -20.16 -13.11
N PHE A 147 19.19 -19.25 -13.66
CA PHE A 147 17.77 -19.17 -13.35
C PHE A 147 17.02 -20.31 -14.05
N GLY A 148 16.75 -21.39 -13.31
CA GLY A 148 15.88 -22.51 -13.73
C GLY A 148 14.44 -22.08 -14.03
N GLU A 149 13.50 -23.02 -14.08
CA GLU A 149 12.09 -22.90 -14.54
C GLU A 149 11.19 -21.86 -13.82
N GLY A 150 11.77 -20.90 -13.09
CA GLY A 150 11.09 -19.92 -12.27
C GLY A 150 10.80 -20.47 -10.88
N VAL A 151 10.61 -19.57 -9.92
CA VAL A 151 10.23 -19.91 -8.55
C VAL A 151 8.76 -19.56 -8.37
N GLU A 152 7.95 -20.56 -8.03
CA GLU A 152 6.52 -20.36 -7.82
C GLU A 152 6.22 -19.44 -6.63
N ILE A 153 5.26 -18.54 -6.83
CA ILE A 153 4.63 -17.73 -5.80
C ILE A 153 3.11 -17.93 -5.94
N ARG A 154 2.44 -18.21 -4.82
CA ARG A 154 0.97 -18.19 -4.77
C ARG A 154 0.49 -16.80 -4.34
N LEU A 155 -0.34 -16.17 -5.16
CA LEU A 155 -0.95 -14.88 -4.88
C LEU A 155 -2.21 -15.04 -4.00
N PRO A 156 -2.72 -13.96 -3.37
CA PRO A 156 -3.89 -14.03 -2.50
C PRO A 156 -5.18 -14.53 -3.18
N ASP A 157 -5.29 -14.39 -4.50
CA ASP A 157 -6.39 -14.92 -5.31
C ASP A 157 -6.27 -16.43 -5.60
N GLY A 158 -5.21 -17.08 -5.10
CA GLY A 158 -4.94 -18.50 -5.29
C GLY A 158 -4.16 -18.84 -6.55
N SER A 159 -3.97 -17.88 -7.46
CA SER A 159 -3.18 -18.05 -8.67
C SER A 159 -1.70 -18.27 -8.37
N VAL A 160 -1.00 -18.92 -9.31
CA VAL A 160 0.44 -19.18 -9.22
C VAL A 160 1.16 -18.41 -10.32
N VAL A 161 2.22 -17.72 -9.94
CA VAL A 161 3.10 -16.95 -10.84
C VAL A 161 4.55 -17.39 -10.64
N LEU A 162 5.38 -17.18 -11.66
CA LEU A 162 6.78 -17.58 -11.65
C LEU A 162 7.69 -16.36 -11.52
N ALA A 163 8.38 -16.24 -10.39
CA ALA A 163 9.46 -15.28 -10.21
C ALA A 163 10.74 -15.76 -10.91
N PRO A 164 11.62 -14.84 -11.35
CA PRO A 164 12.83 -15.21 -12.09
C PRO A 164 13.89 -15.89 -11.22
N ASN A 165 13.85 -15.69 -9.90
CA ASN A 165 14.82 -16.28 -8.97
C ASN A 165 14.27 -16.31 -7.55
N ALA A 166 15.01 -16.95 -6.64
CA ALA A 166 14.61 -17.13 -5.25
C ALA A 166 14.49 -15.81 -4.47
N ALA A 167 15.37 -14.83 -4.73
CA ALA A 167 15.35 -13.54 -4.06
C ALA A 167 14.10 -12.73 -4.45
N ALA A 168 13.81 -12.60 -5.74
CA ALA A 168 12.59 -11.97 -6.24
C ALA A 168 11.33 -12.67 -5.69
N ALA A 169 11.33 -14.01 -5.64
CA ALA A 169 10.23 -14.76 -5.08
C ALA A 169 10.02 -14.50 -3.59
N ALA A 170 11.10 -14.45 -2.81
CA ALA A 170 11.07 -14.14 -1.39
C ALA A 170 10.59 -12.70 -1.16
N ALA A 171 11.11 -11.74 -1.91
CA ALA A 171 10.72 -10.33 -1.79
C ALA A 171 9.21 -10.15 -2.03
N VAL A 172 8.67 -10.75 -3.09
CA VAL A 172 7.22 -10.71 -3.35
C VAL A 172 6.43 -11.36 -2.21
N ARG A 173 6.86 -12.52 -1.70
CA ARG A 173 6.20 -13.17 -0.56
C ARG A 173 6.20 -12.29 0.69
N HIS A 174 7.34 -11.68 1.03
CA HIS A 174 7.43 -10.76 2.17
C HIS A 174 6.52 -9.56 1.97
N ALA A 175 6.57 -8.90 0.81
CA ALA A 175 5.69 -7.76 0.53
C ALA A 175 4.20 -8.14 0.68
N LEU A 176 3.78 -9.30 0.16
CA LEU A 176 2.40 -9.78 0.28
C LEU A 176 1.93 -9.98 1.73
N THR A 177 2.84 -10.28 2.68
CA THR A 177 2.48 -10.36 4.11
C THR A 177 2.06 -9.02 4.71
N GLN A 178 2.33 -7.91 4.02
CA GLN A 178 2.05 -6.56 4.49
C GLN A 178 0.72 -6.01 3.97
N LEU A 179 -0.07 -6.79 3.22
CA LEU A 179 -1.38 -6.36 2.77
C LEU A 179 -2.24 -5.88 3.94
N GLY A 180 -2.81 -4.69 3.80
CA GLY A 180 -3.64 -4.04 4.83
C GLY A 180 -2.86 -3.26 5.89
N VAL A 181 -1.52 -3.30 5.92
CA VAL A 181 -0.71 -2.45 6.80
C VAL A 181 -0.91 -0.98 6.39
N PRO A 182 -1.20 -0.05 7.33
CA PRO A 182 -1.38 1.36 7.02
C PRO A 182 -0.13 2.00 6.38
N TYR A 183 -0.35 3.00 5.53
CA TYR A 183 0.74 3.85 5.10
C TYR A 183 1.30 4.64 6.28
N GLN A 184 2.63 4.72 6.38
CA GLN A 184 3.27 5.65 7.29
C GLN A 184 4.47 6.25 6.57
N TRP A 185 4.46 7.55 6.31
CA TRP A 185 5.61 8.23 5.72
C TRP A 185 6.85 8.03 6.59
N GLY A 186 7.98 7.70 5.97
CA GLY A 186 9.21 7.36 6.68
C GLY A 186 9.17 5.98 7.36
N GLY A 187 8.01 5.31 7.35
CA GLY A 187 7.74 4.03 8.00
C GLY A 187 8.61 2.92 7.43
N THR A 188 9.20 2.14 8.32
CA THR A 188 10.10 1.01 7.99
C THR A 188 9.81 -0.22 8.84
N THR A 189 8.65 -0.24 9.51
CA THR A 189 8.30 -1.25 10.50
C THR A 189 7.20 -2.16 9.94
N PRO A 190 7.52 -3.41 9.56
CA PRO A 190 6.55 -4.36 9.05
C PRO A 190 5.42 -4.61 10.04
N GLY A 191 4.18 -4.75 9.55
CA GLY A 191 2.99 -4.97 10.36
C GLY A 191 2.49 -3.74 11.12
N VAL A 192 3.21 -2.62 11.10
CA VAL A 192 2.87 -1.40 11.85
C VAL A 192 2.64 -0.22 10.91
N GLY A 193 3.64 0.08 10.08
CA GLY A 193 3.61 1.24 9.20
C GLY A 193 4.80 1.23 8.25
N LEU A 194 4.50 1.31 6.96
CA LEU A 194 5.48 1.29 5.89
C LEU A 194 5.18 2.44 4.92
N ASP A 195 6.22 3.09 4.41
CA ASP A 195 6.10 3.88 3.18
C ASP A 195 6.45 3.04 1.94
N CYS A 196 6.33 3.64 0.76
CA CYS A 196 6.49 2.95 -0.52
C CYS A 196 7.85 2.27 -0.65
N SER A 197 8.93 3.02 -0.44
CA SER A 197 10.29 2.48 -0.54
C SER A 197 10.71 1.69 0.69
N GLY A 198 10.09 1.92 1.85
CA GLY A 198 10.25 1.11 3.06
C GLY A 198 9.68 -0.30 2.90
N LEU A 199 8.52 -0.45 2.24
CA LEU A 199 7.93 -1.75 1.91
C LEU A 199 8.86 -2.57 1.01
N THR A 200 9.29 -1.99 -0.12
CA THR A 200 10.16 -2.69 -1.08
C THR A 200 11.53 -2.97 -0.49
N GLN A 201 12.12 -2.02 0.24
CA GLN A 201 13.41 -2.19 0.88
C GLN A 201 13.38 -3.30 1.92
N TRP A 202 12.38 -3.31 2.80
CA TRP A 202 12.25 -4.36 3.80
C TRP A 202 12.07 -5.73 3.12
N ALA A 203 11.15 -5.83 2.16
CA ALA A 203 10.87 -7.07 1.45
C ALA A 203 12.12 -7.66 0.77
N TYR A 204 12.90 -6.82 0.08
CA TYR A 204 14.15 -7.24 -0.54
C TYR A 204 15.25 -7.57 0.48
N ARG A 205 15.34 -6.83 1.59
CA ARG A 205 16.29 -7.12 2.66
C ARG A 205 16.03 -8.50 3.28
N GLU A 206 14.77 -8.84 3.55
CA GLU A 206 14.41 -10.20 4.03
C GLU A 206 14.73 -11.27 2.98
N ALA A 207 14.67 -10.92 1.70
CA ALA A 207 15.09 -11.78 0.60
C ALA A 207 16.62 -11.84 0.39
N GLY A 208 17.41 -11.17 1.24
CA GLY A 208 18.88 -11.16 1.17
C GLY A 208 19.49 -10.15 0.20
N LEU A 209 18.69 -9.21 -0.36
CA LEU A 209 19.15 -8.16 -1.26
C LEU A 209 18.97 -6.78 -0.62
N ASN A 210 20.04 -6.03 -0.44
CA ASN A 210 19.95 -4.66 0.04
C ASN A 210 19.67 -3.71 -1.12
N ILE A 211 18.62 -2.90 -0.98
CA ILE A 211 18.29 -1.84 -1.95
C ILE A 211 18.22 -0.47 -1.24
N PRO A 212 18.43 0.65 -1.97
CA PRO A 212 18.41 1.99 -1.38
C PRO A 212 17.11 2.35 -0.67
N ARG A 213 17.17 3.33 0.24
CA ARG A 213 16.02 3.72 1.08
C ARG A 213 15.04 4.63 0.36
N LEU A 214 15.54 5.49 -0.52
CA LEU A 214 14.69 6.47 -1.22
C LEU A 214 14.10 5.83 -2.47
N ALA A 215 12.83 6.13 -2.77
CA ALA A 215 12.14 5.52 -3.90
C ALA A 215 12.84 5.80 -5.24
N GLN A 216 13.38 7.01 -5.39
CA GLN A 216 14.06 7.48 -6.60
C GLN A 216 15.41 6.78 -6.82
N GLU A 217 15.99 6.19 -5.77
CA GLU A 217 17.25 5.48 -5.82
C GLU A 217 17.05 3.96 -6.00
N GLN A 218 15.80 3.49 -6.09
CA GLN A 218 15.50 2.07 -6.29
C GLN A 218 15.38 1.68 -7.77
N ASP A 219 15.76 2.58 -8.68
CA ASP A 219 15.97 2.35 -10.11
C ASP A 219 17.29 1.60 -10.39
N ILE A 220 17.51 0.51 -9.64
CA ILE A 220 18.77 -0.25 -9.63
C ILE A 220 18.65 -1.59 -10.38
N GLY A 221 19.81 -2.13 -10.75
CA GLY A 221 19.92 -3.38 -11.49
C GLY A 221 19.63 -3.18 -12.97
N ALA A 222 18.85 -4.06 -13.58
CA ALA A 222 18.58 -4.03 -15.01
C ALA A 222 17.25 -3.33 -15.33
N ALA A 223 17.26 -2.37 -16.26
CA ALA A 223 16.03 -1.82 -16.82
C ALA A 223 15.22 -2.92 -17.54
N VAL A 224 13.89 -2.90 -17.38
CA VAL A 224 12.96 -3.91 -17.91
C VAL A 224 11.94 -3.25 -18.82
N ALA A 225 11.71 -3.84 -19.99
CA ALA A 225 10.64 -3.41 -20.88
C ALA A 225 9.26 -3.80 -20.31
N PRO A 226 8.19 -3.03 -20.55
CA PRO A 226 6.85 -3.36 -20.03
C PRO A 226 6.33 -4.76 -20.40
N GLY A 227 6.78 -5.33 -21.52
CA GLY A 227 6.40 -6.69 -21.94
C GLY A 227 7.16 -7.82 -21.24
N ASP A 228 8.25 -7.50 -20.53
CA ASP A 228 9.17 -8.46 -19.90
C ASP A 228 9.12 -8.42 -18.37
N LEU A 229 8.06 -7.80 -17.83
CA LEU A 229 7.86 -7.67 -16.38
C LEU A 229 7.65 -9.02 -15.74
N ARG A 230 8.39 -9.27 -14.65
CA ARG A 230 8.32 -10.48 -13.85
C ARG A 230 8.13 -10.13 -12.37
N PRO A 231 7.57 -11.04 -11.56
CA PRO A 231 7.43 -10.84 -10.13
C PRO A 231 8.78 -10.45 -9.49
N GLY A 232 8.78 -9.38 -8.70
CA GLY A 232 9.94 -8.76 -8.09
C GLY A 232 10.37 -7.46 -8.77
N ASP A 233 10.12 -7.26 -10.06
CA ASP A 233 10.52 -6.01 -10.74
C ASP A 233 9.87 -4.79 -10.06
N LEU A 234 10.59 -3.68 -9.99
CA LEU A 234 10.14 -2.43 -9.38
C LEU A 234 9.66 -1.45 -10.44
N ALA A 235 8.51 -0.83 -10.22
CA ALA A 235 8.03 0.32 -10.96
C ALA A 235 8.40 1.58 -10.18
N VAL A 236 9.17 2.49 -10.77
CA VAL A 236 9.75 3.65 -10.06
C VAL A 236 9.24 4.97 -10.64
N TRP A 237 8.88 5.90 -9.75
CA TRP A 237 8.52 7.28 -10.04
C TRP A 237 9.36 8.25 -9.20
N ASP A 238 9.28 9.55 -9.51
CA ASP A 238 9.99 10.64 -8.80
C ASP A 238 9.79 10.65 -7.26
N GLY A 239 8.75 10.01 -6.74
CA GLY A 239 8.49 9.94 -5.31
C GLY A 239 7.77 8.68 -4.87
N HIS A 240 7.73 7.65 -5.71
CA HIS A 240 7.00 6.42 -5.41
C HIS A 240 7.68 5.21 -6.01
N VAL A 241 7.46 4.05 -5.39
CA VAL A 241 7.92 2.77 -5.90
C VAL A 241 6.91 1.68 -5.55
N ALA A 242 6.71 0.75 -6.48
CA ALA A 242 5.84 -0.42 -6.32
C ALA A 242 6.55 -1.67 -6.84
N MET A 243 6.20 -2.85 -6.32
CA MET A 243 6.80 -4.12 -6.73
C MET A 243 5.81 -4.95 -7.54
N VAL A 244 6.17 -5.32 -8.76
CA VAL A 244 5.40 -6.24 -9.62
C VAL A 244 5.26 -7.58 -8.92
N VAL A 245 4.04 -8.11 -8.86
CA VAL A 245 3.78 -9.43 -8.29
C VAL A 245 3.36 -10.46 -9.33
N GLY A 246 3.12 -10.03 -10.58
CA GLY A 246 2.62 -10.88 -11.68
C GLY A 246 1.14 -10.64 -11.95
N ASN A 247 0.57 -11.32 -12.96
CA ASN A 247 -0.84 -11.17 -13.38
C ASN A 247 -1.28 -9.72 -13.62
N ASN A 248 -0.39 -8.89 -14.17
CA ASN A 248 -0.61 -7.47 -14.38
C ASN A 248 -0.91 -6.67 -13.09
N LEU A 249 -0.44 -7.18 -11.95
CA LEU A 249 -0.55 -6.56 -10.64
C LEU A 249 0.83 -6.20 -10.07
N MET A 250 0.82 -5.19 -9.21
CA MET A 250 1.92 -4.81 -8.34
C MET A 250 1.39 -4.59 -6.92
N ILE A 251 2.26 -4.76 -5.93
CA ILE A 251 2.02 -4.40 -4.55
C ILE A 251 2.70 -3.07 -4.24
N GLU A 252 2.02 -2.21 -3.51
CA GLU A 252 2.54 -0.91 -3.11
C GLU A 252 2.00 -0.51 -1.74
N ALA A 253 2.79 0.29 -1.01
CA ALA A 253 2.27 1.04 0.12
C ALA A 253 1.50 2.26 -0.41
N GLY A 254 0.26 2.02 -0.84
CA GLY A 254 -0.78 3.05 -0.76
C GLY A 254 -1.26 3.15 0.69
N ASP A 255 -2.44 3.73 0.90
CA ASP A 255 -3.09 3.68 2.22
C ASP A 255 -4.39 2.86 2.15
N PRO A 256 -4.41 1.60 2.66
CA PRO A 256 -3.27 0.83 3.17
C PRO A 256 -2.44 0.17 2.05
N VAL A 257 -1.41 -0.60 2.42
CA VAL A 257 -0.68 -1.51 1.51
C VAL A 257 -1.67 -2.42 0.78
N LYS A 258 -1.58 -2.46 -0.55
CA LYS A 258 -2.56 -3.12 -1.40
C LYS A 258 -1.96 -3.62 -2.71
N LEU A 259 -2.70 -4.53 -3.36
CA LEU A 259 -2.47 -4.86 -4.77
C LEU A 259 -3.15 -3.82 -5.65
N SER A 260 -2.50 -3.45 -6.74
CA SER A 260 -3.02 -2.52 -7.74
C SER A 260 -2.60 -2.97 -9.14
N PRO A 261 -3.35 -2.60 -10.20
CA PRO A 261 -2.92 -2.82 -11.56
C PRO A 261 -1.56 -2.15 -11.82
N ILE A 262 -0.71 -2.82 -12.61
CA ILE A 262 0.51 -2.19 -13.12
C ILE A 262 0.12 -0.94 -13.91
N ARG A 263 0.79 0.16 -13.62
CA ARG A 263 0.57 1.46 -14.27
C ARG A 263 1.89 2.19 -14.42
N THR A 264 1.89 3.21 -15.26
CA THR A 264 3.01 4.16 -15.41
C THR A 264 2.61 5.57 -14.99
N SER A 265 1.33 5.87 -14.82
CA SER A 265 0.85 7.15 -14.28
C SER A 265 0.75 7.11 -12.75
N ASN A 266 1.23 8.14 -12.05
CA ASN A 266 1.07 8.24 -10.60
C ASN A 266 0.96 9.69 -10.13
N ALA A 267 -0.26 10.22 -9.96
CA ALA A 267 -0.52 11.55 -9.39
C ALA A 267 0.36 12.70 -9.96
N GLY A 268 0.70 12.66 -11.25
CA GLY A 268 1.55 13.67 -11.91
C GLY A 268 3.07 13.49 -11.72
N GLN A 269 3.51 12.45 -11.00
CA GLN A 269 4.93 12.09 -10.87
C GLN A 269 5.48 11.55 -12.20
N GLY A 270 6.73 11.91 -12.52
CA GLY A 270 7.47 11.33 -13.63
C GLY A 270 7.71 9.84 -13.39
N PHE A 271 7.50 9.03 -14.44
CA PHE A 271 7.80 7.61 -14.41
C PHE A 271 9.23 7.37 -14.89
N GLN A 272 10.03 6.73 -14.05
CA GLN A 272 11.45 6.47 -14.30
C GLN A 272 11.70 5.12 -14.97
N GLY A 273 10.70 4.24 -14.96
CA GLY A 273 10.75 2.95 -15.65
C GLY A 273 10.53 1.77 -14.73
N PHE A 274 10.74 0.58 -15.30
CA PHE A 274 10.74 -0.67 -14.57
C PHE A 274 12.17 -1.19 -14.43
N TRP A 275 12.48 -1.70 -13.25
CA TRP A 275 13.83 -2.10 -12.87
C TRP A 275 13.81 -3.46 -12.19
N ARG A 276 14.74 -4.33 -12.54
CA ARG A 276 14.93 -5.63 -11.90
C ARG A 276 16.12 -5.52 -10.98
N PRO A 277 15.91 -5.45 -9.65
CA PRO A 277 17.01 -5.45 -8.70
C PRO A 277 17.85 -6.71 -8.89
N THR A 278 19.14 -6.51 -9.16
CA THR A 278 20.17 -7.54 -9.25
C THR A 278 21.26 -7.18 -8.26
N ALA A 279 21.81 -8.18 -7.57
CA ALA A 279 22.96 -8.00 -6.70
C ALA A 279 24.20 -7.56 -7.50
#